data_AF-A0A8T7IDP9-F1
#
_entry.id   AF-A0A8T7IDP9-F1
#
_cell.length_a   1.000
_cell.length_b   1.000
_cell.length_c   1.000
_cell.angle_alpha   90.00
_cell.angle_beta   90.00
_cell.angle_gamma   90.00
#
_symmetry.space_group_name_H-M   'P 1'
#
loop_
_entity.id
_entity.type
_entity.pdbx_description
1 polymer ?
#
loop_
_entity_poly.entity_id
_entity_poly.type
_entity_poly.pdbx_seq_one_letter_code
_entity_poly.pdbx_strand_id
1 'polypeptide(L)'
;MPNIAPLSKNNWLITCSGAPEEITAEWFTPEFWMNHEWITGSSFGRNKTYFCQYPKNDNGYLELVLRHYFRGGLVGKINNDAYHFSSIESTRPYRELSILESIQNKQLPGPKPIGGYVIKHRGFYRADILIEKIPDAKDAYQILIEQEVSESTWIKMGQCIRNFHDAGIFHADLNIHNIMLNEDGDTWLIDFDKGEERAPSKKWQSVNLERLLRSLNKEKAKHPEFNFAAERWQWLLNGYYG
;
A
#
# COMPACT_ATOMS: atom_id res chain seq x y z
N MET A 1 15.91 -5.77 4.00
CA MET A 1 15.72 -6.21 2.59
C MET A 1 15.00 -7.55 2.64
N PRO A 2 14.02 -7.79 1.76
CA PRO A 2 13.27 -9.05 1.76
C PRO A 2 14.18 -10.25 1.49
N ASN A 3 13.96 -11.33 2.23
CA ASN A 3 14.62 -12.62 2.04
C ASN A 3 13.87 -13.45 0.98
N ILE A 4 14.60 -14.13 0.10
CA ILE A 4 14.04 -14.96 -0.97
C ILE A 4 14.33 -16.43 -0.65
N ALA A 5 13.27 -17.23 -0.46
CA ALA A 5 13.34 -18.66 -0.26
C ALA A 5 12.73 -19.42 -1.47
N PRO A 6 13.54 -20.15 -2.27
CA PRO A 6 12.99 -21.01 -3.32
C PRO A 6 12.30 -22.22 -2.70
N LEU A 7 11.00 -22.40 -2.98
CA LEU A 7 10.24 -23.59 -2.57
C LEU A 7 10.27 -24.67 -3.65
N SER A 8 10.46 -24.28 -4.91
CA SER A 8 10.67 -25.18 -6.04
C SER A 8 11.43 -24.45 -7.16
N LYS A 9 11.66 -25.13 -8.29
CA LYS A 9 12.26 -24.50 -9.49
C LYS A 9 11.50 -23.27 -9.98
N ASN A 10 10.20 -23.19 -9.70
CA ASN A 10 9.29 -22.19 -10.25
C ASN A 10 8.51 -21.41 -9.17
N ASN A 11 8.73 -21.68 -7.88
CA ASN A 11 7.97 -21.05 -6.81
C ASN A 11 8.93 -20.48 -5.77
N TRP A 12 8.66 -19.25 -5.33
CA TRP A 12 9.47 -18.56 -4.33
C TRP A 12 8.58 -17.91 -3.29
N LEU A 13 8.94 -18.11 -2.03
CA LEU A 13 8.43 -17.36 -0.89
C LEU A 13 9.39 -16.22 -0.60
N ILE A 14 8.85 -15.01 -0.47
CA ILE A 14 9.57 -13.81 -0.07
C ILE A 14 9.12 -13.47 1.35
N THR A 15 10.06 -13.36 2.29
CA THR A 15 9.76 -13.00 3.68
C THR A 15 10.41 -11.67 4.05
N CYS A 16 9.73 -10.89 4.88
CA CYS A 16 10.20 -9.60 5.40
C CYS A 16 10.39 -9.65 6.91
N SER A 17 10.95 -8.59 7.48
CA SER A 17 11.20 -8.45 8.92
C SER A 17 9.93 -8.56 9.78
N GLY A 18 8.76 -8.22 9.22
CA GLY A 18 7.48 -8.36 9.91
C GLY A 18 6.84 -9.74 9.82
N ALA A 19 7.46 -10.71 9.13
CA ALA A 19 6.87 -12.03 8.93
C ALA A 19 6.85 -12.87 10.22
N PRO A 20 5.72 -13.52 10.56
CA PRO A 20 5.71 -14.60 11.54
C PRO A 20 6.67 -15.73 11.15
N GLU A 21 7.25 -16.43 12.13
CA GLU A 21 8.23 -17.50 11.89
C GLU A 21 7.64 -18.69 11.11
N GLU A 22 6.35 -18.94 11.32
CA GLU A 22 5.55 -20.01 10.74
C GLU A 22 4.96 -19.68 9.37
N ILE A 23 5.31 -18.53 8.76
CA ILE A 23 4.79 -18.13 7.46
C ILE A 23 5.09 -19.19 6.39
N THR A 24 4.07 -19.57 5.62
CA THR A 24 4.20 -20.52 4.51
C THR A 24 3.59 -19.97 3.23
N ALA A 25 3.81 -20.67 2.11
CA ALA A 25 3.15 -20.33 0.85
C ALA A 25 1.62 -20.40 0.91
N GLU A 26 1.04 -21.19 1.83
CA GLU A 26 -0.42 -21.32 1.95
C GLU A 26 -1.08 -20.01 2.39
N TRP A 27 -0.38 -19.19 3.18
CA TRP A 27 -0.83 -17.85 3.61
C TRP A 27 -1.12 -16.90 2.44
N PHE A 28 -0.61 -17.22 1.26
CA PHE A 28 -0.82 -16.44 0.04
C PHE A 28 -1.94 -16.98 -0.84
N THR A 29 -2.78 -17.86 -0.28
CA THR A 29 -3.99 -18.37 -0.92
C THR A 29 -5.21 -17.96 -0.08
N PRO A 30 -6.29 -17.42 -0.68
CA PRO A 30 -7.52 -17.11 0.05
C PRO A 30 -8.12 -18.34 0.76
N GLU A 31 -7.96 -19.53 0.17
CA GLU A 31 -8.48 -20.80 0.69
C GLU A 31 -7.92 -21.12 2.07
N PHE A 32 -6.63 -20.84 2.32
CA PHE A 32 -6.03 -21.00 3.64
C PHE A 32 -6.79 -20.19 4.70
N TRP A 33 -7.04 -18.91 4.45
CA TRP A 33 -7.74 -18.02 5.40
C TRP A 33 -9.23 -18.39 5.54
N MET A 34 -9.88 -18.81 4.46
CA MET A 34 -11.28 -19.25 4.49
C MET A 34 -11.48 -20.49 5.33
N ASN A 35 -10.62 -21.50 5.16
CA ASN A 35 -10.71 -22.78 5.88
C ASN A 35 -10.53 -22.62 7.40
N HIS A 36 -9.87 -21.55 7.84
CA HIS A 36 -9.69 -21.22 9.26
C HIS A 36 -10.69 -20.18 9.79
N GLU A 37 -11.64 -19.73 8.96
CA GLU A 37 -12.60 -18.66 9.30
C GLU A 37 -11.91 -17.33 9.72
N TRP A 38 -10.77 -17.04 9.11
CA TRP A 38 -9.91 -15.91 9.45
C TRP A 38 -10.03 -14.71 8.50
N ILE A 39 -10.98 -14.74 7.57
CA ILE A 39 -11.29 -13.59 6.72
C ILE A 39 -12.28 -12.67 7.46
N THR A 40 -11.86 -11.44 7.73
CA THR A 40 -12.69 -10.41 8.39
C THR A 40 -13.39 -9.48 7.40
N GLY A 41 -12.97 -9.50 6.13
CA GLY A 41 -13.60 -8.70 5.07
C GLY A 41 -12.96 -8.92 3.71
N SER A 42 -13.56 -8.35 2.68
CA SER A 42 -12.99 -8.36 1.33
C SER A 42 -13.42 -7.14 0.53
N SER A 43 -12.59 -6.75 -0.44
CA SER A 43 -12.90 -5.71 -1.41
C SER A 43 -12.58 -6.21 -2.82
N PHE A 44 -13.56 -6.07 -3.73
CA PHE A 44 -13.53 -6.60 -5.09
C PHE A 44 -13.44 -5.48 -6.13
N GLY A 45 -12.58 -4.49 -5.89
CA GLY A 45 -12.24 -3.44 -6.87
C GLY A 45 -11.41 -3.97 -8.05
N ARG A 46 -10.55 -3.13 -8.62
CA ARG A 46 -9.63 -3.53 -9.71
C ARG A 46 -8.69 -4.68 -9.33
N ASN A 47 -8.38 -4.82 -8.04
CA ASN A 47 -7.64 -5.94 -7.47
C ASN A 47 -8.43 -6.54 -6.31
N LYS A 48 -8.55 -7.87 -6.30
CA LYS A 48 -9.13 -8.64 -5.20
C LYS A 48 -8.26 -8.51 -3.96
N THR A 49 -8.85 -8.02 -2.88
CA THR A 49 -8.18 -7.82 -1.59
C THR A 49 -8.97 -8.53 -0.50
N TYR A 50 -8.27 -9.25 0.37
CA TYR A 50 -8.83 -9.91 1.54
C TYR A 50 -8.22 -9.31 2.81
N PHE A 51 -9.09 -9.02 3.78
CA PHE A 51 -8.67 -8.66 5.13
C PHE A 51 -8.71 -9.92 5.96
N CYS A 52 -7.56 -10.25 6.55
CA CYS A 52 -7.34 -11.49 7.28
C CYS A 52 -6.88 -11.18 8.70
N GLN A 53 -7.19 -12.08 9.64
CA GLN A 53 -6.66 -12.02 11.00
C GLN A 53 -5.90 -13.30 11.31
N TYR A 54 -4.71 -13.19 11.89
CA TYR A 54 -3.91 -14.34 12.30
C TYR A 54 -3.74 -14.31 13.82
N PRO A 55 -4.13 -15.36 14.57
CA PRO A 55 -4.02 -15.38 16.02
C PRO A 55 -2.56 -15.39 16.47
N LYS A 56 -2.24 -14.56 17.46
CA LYS A 56 -0.92 -14.49 18.09
C LYS A 56 -0.91 -15.27 19.41
N ASN A 57 0.29 -15.61 19.88
CA ASN A 57 0.49 -16.34 21.13
C ASN A 57 0.01 -15.58 22.39
N ASP A 58 -0.19 -14.27 22.30
CA ASP A 58 -0.63 -13.38 23.38
C ASP A 58 -2.15 -13.14 23.42
N ASN A 59 -2.94 -14.01 22.76
CA ASN A 59 -4.39 -13.86 22.57
C ASN A 59 -4.81 -12.62 21.75
N GLY A 60 -3.86 -11.92 21.11
CA GLY A 60 -4.13 -10.88 20.14
C GLY A 60 -4.27 -11.44 18.71
N TYR A 61 -4.54 -10.53 17.76
CA TYR A 61 -4.54 -10.84 16.33
C TYR A 61 -3.51 -9.98 15.60
N LEU A 62 -2.90 -10.55 14.57
CA LEU A 62 -2.22 -9.82 13.51
C LEU A 62 -3.24 -9.57 12.40
N GLU A 63 -3.61 -8.31 12.19
CA GLU A 63 -4.48 -7.95 11.06
C GLU A 63 -3.66 -7.77 9.79
N LEU A 64 -4.11 -8.40 8.71
CA LEU A 64 -3.36 -8.56 7.47
C LEU A 64 -4.22 -8.20 6.26
N VAL A 65 -3.56 -7.76 5.20
CA VAL A 65 -4.15 -7.49 3.89
C VAL A 65 -3.47 -8.39 2.87
N LEU A 66 -4.21 -9.37 2.36
CA LEU A 66 -3.78 -10.23 1.26
C LEU A 66 -4.26 -9.63 -0.07
N ARG A 67 -3.33 -9.36 -0.98
CA ARG A 67 -3.63 -8.84 -2.32
C ARG A 67 -3.03 -9.74 -3.38
N HIS A 68 -3.86 -10.05 -4.38
CA HIS A 68 -3.40 -10.70 -5.60
C HIS A 68 -3.01 -9.66 -6.65
N TYR A 69 -1.83 -9.80 -7.27
CA TYR A 69 -1.42 -8.88 -8.34
C TYR A 69 -2.04 -9.28 -9.69
N PHE A 70 -3.11 -8.58 -10.08
CA PHE A 70 -3.65 -8.68 -11.43
C PHE A 70 -2.86 -7.82 -12.43
N ARG A 71 -2.90 -8.15 -13.72
CA ARG A 71 -2.44 -7.27 -14.80
C ARG A 71 -3.54 -6.30 -15.22
N GLY A 72 -3.35 -4.99 -15.04
CA GLY A 72 -4.29 -3.94 -15.50
C GLY A 72 -4.01 -3.43 -16.93
N GLY A 73 -5.06 -2.97 -17.64
CA GLY A 73 -5.00 -2.25 -18.94
C GLY A 73 -5.71 -2.97 -20.11
N LEU A 74 -5.75 -2.36 -21.30
CA LEU A 74 -6.32 -2.95 -22.54
C LEU A 74 -5.66 -4.29 -22.96
N VAL A 75 -4.47 -4.57 -22.45
CA VAL A 75 -3.74 -5.85 -22.59
C VAL A 75 -4.26 -6.93 -21.62
N GLY A 76 -5.00 -6.54 -20.57
CA GLY A 76 -5.71 -7.42 -19.64
C GLY A 76 -6.98 -8.07 -20.20
N LYS A 77 -7.23 -7.97 -21.51
CA LYS A 77 -8.30 -8.71 -22.20
C LYS A 77 -7.80 -9.98 -22.92
N ILE A 78 -6.48 -10.19 -23.03
CA ILE A 78 -5.90 -11.24 -23.88
C ILE A 78 -5.02 -12.23 -23.08
N ASN A 79 -4.44 -11.84 -21.94
CA ASN A 79 -3.68 -12.76 -21.09
C ASN A 79 -3.65 -12.28 -19.63
N ASN A 80 -4.47 -12.91 -18.78
CA ASN A 80 -4.84 -12.42 -17.46
C ASN A 80 -3.76 -12.55 -16.37
N ASP A 81 -2.60 -13.19 -16.60
CA ASP A 81 -1.90 -13.74 -15.43
C ASP A 81 -0.37 -13.88 -15.51
N ALA A 82 0.31 -12.99 -16.25
CA ALA A 82 1.61 -13.37 -16.78
C ALA A 82 2.64 -12.23 -16.91
N TYR A 83 3.10 -11.58 -15.85
CA TYR A 83 4.22 -10.61 -15.94
C TYR A 83 5.49 -11.28 -16.48
N HIS A 84 6.23 -10.64 -17.40
CA HIS A 84 7.48 -11.22 -17.93
C HIS A 84 8.47 -11.42 -16.79
N PHE A 85 8.93 -12.65 -16.61
CA PHE A 85 9.86 -12.99 -15.55
C PHE A 85 11.30 -12.88 -16.07
N SER A 86 12.06 -11.92 -15.54
CA SER A 86 13.51 -11.88 -15.71
C SER A 86 14.26 -12.34 -14.46
N SER A 87 13.84 -11.89 -13.28
CA SER A 87 14.41 -12.21 -11.96
C SER A 87 13.36 -12.05 -10.85
N ILE A 88 13.59 -12.61 -9.66
CA ILE A 88 12.67 -12.42 -8.52
C ILE A 88 12.66 -10.96 -8.08
N GLU A 89 13.82 -10.32 -8.12
CA GLU A 89 14.05 -8.93 -7.72
C GLU A 89 13.32 -7.94 -8.64
N SER A 90 13.03 -8.36 -9.87
CA SER A 90 12.23 -7.58 -10.82
C SER A 90 10.72 -7.71 -10.63
N THR A 91 10.26 -8.66 -9.81
CA THR A 91 8.83 -8.89 -9.59
C THR A 91 8.22 -7.77 -8.75
N ARG A 92 6.95 -7.44 -9.02
CA ARG A 92 6.17 -6.46 -8.25
C ARG A 92 6.17 -6.70 -6.73
N PRO A 93 5.86 -7.91 -6.21
CA PRO A 93 5.92 -8.16 -4.77
C PRO A 93 7.30 -7.86 -4.20
N TYR A 94 8.38 -8.30 -4.84
CA TYR A 94 9.73 -8.05 -4.31
C TYR A 94 10.03 -6.56 -4.24
N ARG A 95 9.71 -5.80 -5.30
CA ARG A 95 9.93 -4.35 -5.36
C ARG A 95 9.12 -3.61 -4.32
N GLU A 96 7.83 -3.93 -4.18
CA GLU A 96 6.95 -3.32 -3.18
C GLU A 96 7.40 -3.66 -1.76
N LEU A 97 7.70 -4.93 -1.48
CA LEU A 97 8.22 -5.34 -0.16
C LEU A 97 9.56 -4.67 0.15
N SER A 98 10.42 -4.48 -0.84
CA SER A 98 11.71 -3.80 -0.66
C SER A 98 11.55 -2.33 -0.28
N ILE A 99 10.62 -1.60 -0.92
CA ILE A 99 10.36 -0.21 -0.56
C ILE A 99 9.64 -0.12 0.81
N LEU A 100 8.73 -1.05 1.12
CA LEU A 100 8.08 -1.12 2.43
C LEU A 100 9.08 -1.40 3.56
N GLU A 101 10.05 -2.31 3.35
CA GLU A 101 11.15 -2.54 4.28
C GLU A 101 11.96 -1.25 4.53
N SER A 102 12.23 -0.49 3.47
CA SER A 102 12.92 0.80 3.59
C SER A 102 12.12 1.83 4.39
N ILE A 103 10.80 1.89 4.16
CA ILE A 103 9.85 2.73 4.90
C ILE A 103 9.89 2.39 6.40
N GLN A 104 9.85 1.09 6.75
CA GLN A 104 9.95 0.65 8.15
C GLN A 104 11.30 1.03 8.78
N ASN A 105 12.40 0.80 8.06
CA ASN A 105 13.75 1.16 8.54
C ASN A 105 13.90 2.68 8.77
N LYS A 106 13.21 3.49 7.98
CA LYS A 106 13.14 4.96 8.13
C LYS A 106 12.08 5.42 9.13
N GLN A 107 11.37 4.51 9.78
CA GLN A 107 10.31 4.78 10.76
C GLN A 107 9.19 5.67 10.19
N LEU A 108 8.89 5.50 8.90
CA LEU A 108 7.83 6.24 8.21
C LEU A 108 6.48 5.53 8.36
N PRO A 109 5.36 6.27 8.41
CA PRO A 109 4.03 5.68 8.59
C PRO A 109 3.51 5.07 7.28
N GLY A 110 3.96 3.85 6.99
CA GLY A 110 3.44 3.00 5.91
C GLY A 110 3.21 1.57 6.41
N PRO A 111 2.58 0.71 5.59
CA PRO A 111 2.22 -0.64 6.02
C PRO A 111 3.48 -1.48 6.24
N LYS A 112 3.44 -2.32 7.27
CA LYS A 112 4.54 -3.25 7.54
C LYS A 112 4.49 -4.41 6.55
N PRO A 113 5.61 -4.73 5.88
CA PRO A 113 5.67 -5.83 4.95
C PRO A 113 5.74 -7.17 5.69
N ILE A 114 4.95 -8.14 5.26
CA ILE A 114 4.98 -9.51 5.78
C ILE A 114 5.70 -10.41 4.79
N GLY A 115 5.21 -10.49 3.55
CA GLY A 115 5.86 -11.31 2.54
C GLY A 115 5.15 -11.30 1.20
N GLY A 116 5.64 -12.13 0.29
CA GLY A 116 5.06 -12.32 -1.03
C GLY A 116 5.28 -13.75 -1.52
N TYR A 117 4.41 -14.21 -2.40
CA TYR A 117 4.57 -15.51 -3.04
C TYR A 117 4.57 -15.33 -4.55
N VAL A 118 5.56 -15.92 -5.22
CA VAL A 118 5.77 -15.79 -6.67
C VAL A 118 5.75 -17.17 -7.31
N ILE A 119 4.90 -17.35 -8.31
CA ILE A 119 4.81 -18.57 -9.12
C ILE A 119 5.17 -18.23 -10.57
N LYS A 120 6.24 -18.82 -11.09
CA LYS A 120 6.66 -18.69 -12.48
C LYS A 120 6.05 -19.81 -13.33
N HIS A 121 5.45 -19.42 -14.44
CA HIS A 121 4.93 -20.34 -15.44
C HIS A 121 5.21 -19.82 -16.85
N ARG A 122 5.89 -20.65 -17.67
CA ARG A 122 6.19 -20.38 -19.10
C ARG A 122 6.76 -18.98 -19.40
N GLY A 123 7.79 -18.57 -18.66
CA GLY A 123 8.44 -17.26 -18.85
C GLY A 123 7.70 -16.07 -18.23
N PHE A 124 6.59 -16.34 -17.56
CA PHE A 124 5.78 -15.35 -16.89
C PHE A 124 5.61 -15.67 -15.40
N TYR A 125 5.05 -14.74 -14.61
CA TYR A 125 4.73 -15.00 -13.21
C TYR A 125 3.38 -14.45 -12.76
N ARG A 126 2.84 -15.11 -11.72
CA ARG A 126 1.75 -14.65 -10.84
C ARG A 126 2.31 -14.39 -9.46
N ALA A 127 1.67 -13.49 -8.73
CA ALA A 127 2.13 -13.16 -7.40
C ALA A 127 1.04 -12.64 -6.49
N ASP A 128 1.28 -12.85 -5.21
CA ASP A 128 0.48 -12.38 -4.09
C ASP A 128 1.40 -11.65 -3.10
N ILE A 129 0.85 -10.66 -2.40
CA ILE A 129 1.54 -9.91 -1.35
C ILE A 129 0.68 -9.89 -0.10
N LEU A 130 1.35 -10.00 1.04
CA LEU A 130 0.76 -9.91 2.36
C LEU A 130 1.46 -8.78 3.12
N ILE A 131 0.67 -7.86 3.65
CA ILE A 131 1.13 -6.72 4.45
C ILE A 131 0.25 -6.58 5.68
N GLU A 132 0.76 -5.95 6.73
CA GLU A 132 -0.04 -5.60 7.91
C GLU A 132 -1.10 -4.56 7.53
N LYS A 133 -2.33 -4.76 8.03
CA LYS A 133 -3.38 -3.75 7.94
C LYS A 133 -3.03 -2.61 8.89
N ILE A 134 -3.24 -1.37 8.46
CA ILE A 134 -3.08 -0.23 9.34
C ILE A 134 -4.24 -0.24 10.35
N PRO A 135 -3.96 -0.33 11.66
CA PRO A 135 -5.00 -0.39 12.68
C PRO A 135 -5.73 0.94 12.77
N ASP A 136 -7.05 0.88 13.01
CA ASP A 136 -7.90 2.03 13.33
C ASP A 136 -7.85 3.20 12.34
N ALA A 137 -7.45 2.93 11.09
CA ALA A 137 -7.37 3.93 10.03
C ALA A 137 -8.37 3.65 8.90
N LYS A 138 -8.96 4.71 8.38
CA LYS A 138 -9.86 4.70 7.22
C LYS A 138 -9.25 5.47 6.05
N ASP A 139 -9.69 5.13 4.85
CA ASP A 139 -9.36 5.88 3.65
C ASP A 139 -9.78 7.34 3.80
N ALA A 140 -8.83 8.27 3.63
CA ALA A 140 -9.08 9.70 3.74
C ALA A 140 -10.14 10.19 2.76
N TYR A 141 -10.27 9.55 1.59
CA TYR A 141 -11.36 9.82 0.66
C TYR A 141 -12.71 9.59 1.32
N GLN A 142 -12.91 8.44 1.97
CA GLN A 142 -14.20 8.09 2.58
C GLN A 142 -14.54 9.04 3.74
N ILE A 143 -13.55 9.37 4.58
CA ILE A 143 -13.76 10.35 5.65
C ILE A 143 -14.20 11.70 5.07
N LEU A 144 -13.54 12.16 4.00
CA LEU A 144 -13.88 13.43 3.36
C LEU A 144 -15.21 13.40 2.60
N ILE A 145 -15.74 12.23 2.21
CA ILE A 145 -17.12 12.12 1.73
C ILE A 145 -18.12 12.28 2.88
N GLU A 146 -17.82 11.68 4.04
CA GLU A 146 -18.72 11.64 5.20
C GLU A 146 -18.73 12.95 6.00
N GLN A 147 -17.57 13.60 6.15
CA GLN A 147 -17.41 14.75 7.03
C GLN A 147 -16.24 15.66 6.65
N GLU A 148 -16.23 16.85 7.25
CA GLU A 148 -15.04 17.72 7.25
C GLU A 148 -14.00 17.18 8.24
N VAL A 149 -12.72 17.40 7.94
CA VAL A 149 -11.61 17.17 8.86
C VAL A 149 -10.98 18.49 9.25
N SER A 150 -10.39 18.54 10.44
CA SER A 150 -9.82 19.75 11.02
C SER A 150 -8.60 20.25 10.25
N GLU A 151 -8.26 21.53 10.45
CA GLU A 151 -6.99 22.11 9.96
C GLU A 151 -5.77 21.32 10.46
N SER A 152 -5.79 20.88 11.73
CA SER A 152 -4.68 20.10 12.29
C SER A 152 -4.49 18.76 11.58
N THR A 153 -5.57 18.08 11.17
CA THR A 153 -5.48 16.85 10.37
C THR A 153 -4.87 17.11 8.99
N TRP A 154 -5.24 18.19 8.31
CA TRP A 154 -4.61 18.59 7.03
C TRP A 154 -3.12 18.91 7.19
N ILE A 155 -2.74 19.59 8.26
CA ILE A 155 -1.33 19.87 8.60
C ILE A 155 -0.57 18.55 8.82
N LYS A 156 -1.12 17.62 9.61
CA LYS A 156 -0.52 16.28 9.83
C LYS A 156 -0.34 15.51 8.53
N MET A 157 -1.30 15.57 7.61
CA MET A 157 -1.16 14.97 6.28
C MET A 157 0.01 15.57 5.51
N GLY A 158 0.14 16.91 5.49
CA GLY A 158 1.25 17.60 4.85
C GLY A 158 2.61 17.23 5.42
N GLN A 159 2.71 17.16 6.75
CA GLN A 159 3.92 16.74 7.47
C GLN A 159 4.30 15.30 7.16
N CYS A 160 3.32 14.38 7.15
CA CYS A 160 3.53 12.99 6.78
C CYS A 160 4.13 12.89 5.38
N ILE A 161 3.52 13.53 4.38
CA ILE A 161 4.02 13.51 2.99
C ILE A 161 5.44 14.10 2.91
N ARG A 162 5.74 15.17 3.66
CA ARG A 162 7.10 15.71 3.74
C ARG A 162 8.09 14.71 4.31
N ASN A 163 7.76 14.01 5.39
CA ASN A 163 8.66 13.03 5.99
C ASN A 163 9.07 11.95 4.99
N PHE A 164 8.14 11.45 4.17
CA PHE A 164 8.45 10.54 3.06
C PHE A 164 9.36 11.19 2.02
N HIS A 165 9.07 12.42 1.63
CA HIS A 165 9.82 13.17 0.62
C HIS A 165 11.26 13.50 1.06
N ASP A 166 11.45 13.91 2.31
CA ASP A 166 12.75 14.23 2.91
C ASP A 166 13.59 12.96 3.08
N ALA A 167 12.94 11.84 3.39
CA ALA A 167 13.58 10.52 3.45
C ALA A 167 13.83 9.89 2.07
N GLY A 168 13.51 10.59 0.98
CA GLY A 168 13.77 10.14 -0.40
C GLY A 168 12.79 9.08 -0.91
N ILE A 169 11.64 8.89 -0.26
CA ILE A 169 10.62 7.95 -0.73
C ILE A 169 9.70 8.66 -1.74
N PHE A 170 9.75 8.20 -2.99
CA PHE A 170 8.86 8.64 -4.06
C PHE A 170 7.65 7.71 -4.19
N HIS A 171 6.46 8.29 -4.16
CA HIS A 171 5.20 7.55 -4.31
C HIS A 171 4.58 7.79 -5.70
N ALA A 172 4.79 6.88 -6.66
CA ALA A 172 4.38 7.11 -8.06
C ALA A 172 2.88 7.40 -8.28
N ASP A 173 2.01 6.91 -7.38
CA ASP A 173 0.56 7.10 -7.44
C ASP A 173 -0.02 7.85 -6.22
N LEU A 174 0.71 8.84 -5.66
CA LEU A 174 0.19 9.61 -4.51
C LEU A 174 -1.15 10.27 -4.88
N ASN A 175 -2.21 9.85 -4.21
CA ASN A 175 -3.58 10.27 -4.42
C ASN A 175 -4.37 10.08 -3.11
N ILE A 176 -5.58 10.65 -3.02
CA ILE A 176 -6.31 10.68 -1.75
C ILE A 176 -6.75 9.28 -1.25
N HIS A 177 -7.01 8.33 -2.15
CA HIS A 177 -7.36 6.94 -1.81
C HIS A 177 -6.18 6.13 -1.25
N ASN A 178 -4.97 6.67 -1.36
CA ASN A 178 -3.74 6.06 -0.85
C ASN A 178 -3.26 6.74 0.45
N ILE A 179 -4.12 7.56 1.06
CA ILE A 179 -3.88 8.20 2.35
C ILE A 179 -4.87 7.61 3.36
N MET A 180 -4.35 7.11 4.47
CA MET A 180 -5.15 6.57 5.56
C MET A 180 -5.08 7.50 6.76
N LEU A 181 -6.21 7.69 7.44
CA LEU A 181 -6.34 8.55 8.62
C LEU A 181 -7.03 7.79 9.75
N ASN A 182 -6.54 7.93 10.98
CA ASN A 182 -7.26 7.54 12.19
C ASN A 182 -8.06 8.74 12.75
N GLU A 183 -8.78 8.51 13.86
CA GLU A 183 -9.58 9.55 14.54
C GLU A 183 -8.74 10.73 15.06
N ASP A 184 -7.47 10.46 15.43
CA ASP A 184 -6.52 11.49 15.90
C ASP A 184 -5.92 12.31 14.75
N GLY A 185 -6.22 11.96 13.49
CA GLY A 185 -5.67 12.60 12.29
C GLY A 185 -4.23 12.18 11.97
N ASP A 186 -3.71 11.15 12.63
CA ASP A 186 -2.45 10.53 12.23
C ASP A 186 -2.60 9.95 10.83
N THR A 187 -1.53 10.07 10.05
CA THR A 187 -1.58 9.85 8.60
C THR A 187 -0.60 8.77 8.19
N TRP A 188 -1.09 7.82 7.39
CA TRP A 188 -0.25 6.84 6.73
C TRP A 188 -0.40 6.92 5.22
N LEU A 189 0.66 6.55 4.51
CA LEU A 189 0.62 6.33 3.06
C LEU A 189 0.60 4.83 2.78
N ILE A 190 -0.20 4.41 1.81
CA ILE A 190 -0.33 3.00 1.37
C ILE A 190 -0.17 2.88 -0.15
N ASP A 191 -0.04 1.65 -0.65
CA ASP A 191 0.09 1.32 -2.08
C ASP A 191 1.39 1.80 -2.75
N PHE A 192 2.50 1.17 -2.34
CA PHE A 192 3.85 1.45 -2.84
C PHE A 192 4.29 0.51 -3.99
N ASP A 193 3.34 -0.07 -4.73
CA ASP A 193 3.59 -1.00 -5.85
C ASP A 193 4.53 -0.41 -6.94
N LYS A 194 4.60 0.91 -7.06
CA LYS A 194 5.56 1.64 -7.90
C LYS A 194 6.37 2.68 -7.11
N GLY A 195 6.54 2.46 -5.81
CA GLY A 195 7.38 3.27 -4.94
C GLY A 195 8.86 3.12 -5.29
N GLU A 196 9.62 4.19 -5.14
CA GLU A 196 11.06 4.21 -5.42
C GLU A 196 11.81 5.02 -4.36
N GLU A 197 13.04 4.63 -4.06
CA GLU A 197 13.97 5.53 -3.38
C GLU A 197 14.64 6.46 -4.40
N ARG A 198 14.60 7.75 -4.14
CA ARG A 198 15.18 8.80 -4.97
C ARG A 198 15.90 9.80 -4.08
N ALA A 199 17.01 10.35 -4.57
CA ALA A 199 17.62 11.50 -3.92
C ALA A 199 16.57 12.62 -3.78
N PRO A 200 16.38 13.20 -2.58
CA PRO A 200 15.44 14.29 -2.38
C PRO A 200 15.65 15.43 -3.35
N SER A 201 14.59 15.85 -4.02
CA SER A 201 14.63 16.96 -4.98
C SER A 201 13.26 17.61 -5.09
N LYS A 202 13.26 18.94 -4.98
CA LYS A 202 12.05 19.76 -5.12
C LYS A 202 11.28 19.42 -6.40
N LYS A 203 11.97 19.07 -7.49
CA LYS A 203 11.34 18.78 -8.80
C LYS A 203 10.35 17.62 -8.73
N TRP A 204 10.74 16.46 -8.21
CA TRP A 204 9.82 15.32 -8.16
C TRP A 204 8.83 15.42 -7.00
N GLN A 205 9.23 16.06 -5.89
CA GLN A 205 8.38 16.29 -4.73
C GLN A 205 7.17 17.17 -5.10
N SER A 206 7.40 18.26 -5.84
CA SER A 206 6.33 19.12 -6.36
C SER A 206 5.39 18.36 -7.30
N VAL A 207 5.91 17.51 -8.19
CA VAL A 207 5.07 16.66 -9.06
C VAL A 207 4.20 15.69 -8.26
N ASN A 208 4.70 15.19 -7.12
CA ASN A 208 3.94 14.31 -6.24
C ASN A 208 2.78 15.06 -5.55
N LEU A 209 3.05 16.26 -5.02
CA LEU A 209 2.03 17.13 -4.44
C LEU A 209 0.97 17.54 -5.48
N GLU A 210 1.38 17.91 -6.69
CA GLU A 210 0.46 18.24 -7.78
C GLU A 210 -0.43 17.05 -8.15
N ARG A 211 0.09 15.82 -8.07
CA ARG A 211 -0.68 14.61 -8.33
C ARG A 211 -1.77 14.41 -7.28
N LEU A 212 -1.44 14.63 -6.00
CA LEU A 212 -2.42 14.61 -4.92
C LEU A 212 -3.48 15.69 -5.12
N LEU A 213 -3.08 16.93 -5.41
CA LEU A 213 -4.02 18.04 -5.67
C LEU A 213 -4.95 17.73 -6.85
N ARG A 214 -4.43 17.16 -7.94
CA ARG A 214 -5.27 16.71 -9.07
C ARG A 214 -6.27 15.64 -8.65
N SER A 215 -5.87 14.71 -7.78
CA SER A 215 -6.79 13.70 -7.24
C SER A 215 -7.90 14.33 -6.41
N LEU A 216 -7.57 15.24 -5.50
CA LEU A 216 -8.53 15.94 -4.65
C LEU A 216 -9.55 16.75 -5.49
N ASN A 217 -9.06 17.52 -6.46
CA ASN A 217 -9.93 18.27 -7.38
C ASN A 217 -10.83 17.37 -8.22
N LYS A 218 -10.29 16.23 -8.69
CA LYS A 218 -11.05 15.26 -9.48
C LYS A 218 -12.19 14.65 -8.67
N GLU A 219 -11.94 14.27 -7.42
CA GLU A 219 -13.00 13.72 -6.57
C GLU A 219 -14.03 14.79 -6.19
N LYS A 220 -13.61 16.03 -5.90
CA LYS A 220 -14.54 17.15 -5.69
C LYS A 220 -15.45 17.42 -6.90
N ALA A 221 -14.91 17.31 -8.12
CA ALA A 221 -15.68 17.51 -9.35
C ALA A 221 -16.71 16.39 -9.60
N LYS A 222 -16.44 15.17 -9.11
CA LYS A 222 -17.35 14.02 -9.25
C LYS A 222 -18.38 13.94 -8.12
N HIS A 223 -17.97 14.32 -6.92
CA HIS A 223 -18.71 14.17 -5.68
C HIS A 223 -18.83 15.55 -5.02
N PRO A 224 -19.93 16.30 -5.27
CA PRO A 224 -20.14 17.61 -4.67
C PRO A 224 -20.09 17.62 -3.14
N GLU A 225 -20.47 16.51 -2.51
CA GLU A 225 -20.39 16.24 -1.07
C GLU A 225 -18.97 16.06 -0.54
N PHE A 226 -17.98 15.80 -1.40
CA PHE A 226 -16.59 15.65 -0.98
C PHE A 226 -16.07 16.94 -0.32
N ASN A 227 -15.66 16.84 0.94
CA ASN A 227 -15.32 17.96 1.82
C ASN A 227 -13.91 18.52 1.54
N PHE A 228 -13.66 18.91 0.29
CA PHE A 228 -12.43 19.55 -0.16
C PHE A 228 -12.68 20.94 -0.75
N ALA A 229 -11.79 21.88 -0.44
CA ALA A 229 -11.80 23.28 -0.87
C ALA A 229 -10.37 23.81 -0.93
N ALA A 230 -10.15 24.93 -1.63
CA ALA A 230 -8.82 25.50 -1.83
C ALA A 230 -8.10 25.86 -0.51
N GLU A 231 -8.85 26.30 0.52
CA GLU A 231 -8.31 26.60 1.85
C GLU A 231 -7.69 25.36 2.52
N ARG A 232 -8.35 24.19 2.41
CA ARG A 232 -7.87 22.92 2.95
C ARG A 232 -6.55 22.48 2.32
N TRP A 233 -6.36 22.78 1.03
CA TRP A 233 -5.09 22.56 0.36
C TRP A 233 -3.98 23.46 0.95
N GLN A 234 -4.31 24.71 1.30
CA GLN A 234 -3.34 25.59 1.95
C GLN A 234 -2.93 25.07 3.33
N TRP A 235 -3.84 24.50 4.12
CA TRP A 235 -3.50 23.85 5.39
C TRP A 235 -2.54 22.67 5.20
N LEU A 236 -2.75 21.83 4.18
CA LEU A 236 -1.81 20.76 3.82
C LEU A 236 -0.43 21.34 3.47
N LEU A 237 -0.39 22.35 2.61
CA LEU A 237 0.87 23.00 2.23
C LEU A 237 1.57 23.67 3.42
N ASN A 238 0.83 24.21 4.38
CA ASN A 238 1.39 24.74 5.61
C ASN A 238 2.08 23.64 6.42
N GLY A 239 1.47 22.45 6.55
CA GLY A 239 2.12 21.30 7.17
C GLY A 239 3.32 20.77 6.38
N TYR A 240 3.25 20.81 5.05
CA TYR A 240 4.35 20.38 4.20
C TYR A 240 5.54 21.35 4.23
N TYR A 241 5.34 22.66 4.17
CA TYR A 241 6.43 23.64 4.09
C TYR A 241 6.84 24.25 5.44
N GLY A 242 6.02 24.08 6.48
CA GLY A 242 6.23 24.64 7.81
C GLY A 242 7.25 23.92 8.68
#